data_AF-A0A2G2YRD1-F1
#
_entry.id   AF-A0A2G2YRD1-F1
#
_cell.length_a   1.000
_cell.length_b   1.000
_cell.length_c   1.000
_cell.angle_alpha   90.00
_cell.angle_beta   90.00
_cell.angle_gamma   90.00
#
_symmetry.space_group_name_H-M   'P 1'
#
loop_
_entity.id
_entity.type
_entity.pdbx_description
1 polymer ?
#
loop_
_entity_poly.entity_id
_entity_poly.type
_entity_poly.pdbx_seq_one_letter_code
_entity_poly.pdbx_strand_id
1 'polypeptide(L)' 'MRINPTTFGSGIYTLEKNLGHVVQIIDPVLDVAFPPGKMPNIYNALVVQGRDSVGQPINVACEVQ' A
#
# COMPACT_ATOMS: atom_id res chain seq x y z
N MET A 1 -26.10 29.43 -10.31
CA MET A 1 -25.74 28.01 -10.53
C MET A 1 -26.25 27.23 -9.32
N ARG A 2 -27.28 26.38 -9.50
CA ARG A 2 -27.90 25.61 -8.40
C ARG A 2 -26.97 24.46 -8.02
N ILE A 3 -26.59 24.39 -6.74
CA ILE A 3 -25.86 23.25 -6.16
C ILE A 3 -26.88 22.28 -5.58
N ASN A 4 -27.00 21.10 -6.20
CA ASN A 4 -27.78 20.00 -5.65
C ASN A 4 -26.89 19.25 -4.64
N PRO A 5 -27.39 18.89 -3.44
CA PRO A 5 -26.63 18.09 -2.50
C PRO A 5 -26.58 16.66 -3.02
N THR A 6 -25.40 16.20 -3.42
CA THR A 6 -25.19 14.80 -3.78
C THR A 6 -25.19 13.97 -2.50
N THR A 7 -26.23 13.16 -2.33
CA THR A 7 -26.31 12.10 -1.33
C THR A 7 -25.03 11.27 -1.38
N PHE A 8 -24.17 11.38 -0.37
CA PHE A 8 -23.09 10.44 -0.13
C PHE A 8 -23.72 9.11 0.30
N GLY A 9 -24.11 8.31 -0.69
CA GLY A 9 -24.45 6.92 -0.46
C GLY A 9 -23.25 6.24 0.19
N SER A 10 -23.51 5.45 1.24
CA SER A 10 -22.55 4.53 1.85
C SER A 10 -22.18 3.43 0.85
N GLY A 11 -21.46 3.80 -0.21
CA GLY A 11 -20.81 2.89 -1.12
C GLY A 11 -19.49 2.51 -0.48
N ILE A 12 -19.36 1.27 0.00
CA ILE A 12 -18.06 0.74 0.36
C ILE A 12 -17.29 0.61 -0.96
N TYR A 13 -16.49 1.61 -1.31
CA TYR A 13 -15.49 1.47 -2.36
C TYR A 13 -14.40 0.56 -1.77
N THR A 14 -14.47 -0.75 -2.04
CA THR A 14 -13.32 -1.61 -1.81
C THR A 14 -12.28 -1.20 -2.84
N LEU A 15 -11.39 -0.28 -2.45
CA LEU A 15 -10.18 -0.01 -3.23
C LEU A 15 -9.40 -1.33 -3.26
N GLU A 16 -9.32 -1.96 -4.43
CA GLU A 16 -8.43 -3.11 -4.60
C GLU A 16 -7.02 -2.69 -4.19
N LYS A 17 -6.52 -3.28 -3.11
CA LYS A 17 -5.15 -3.03 -2.66
C LYS A 17 -4.19 -3.74 -3.61
N ASN A 18 -3.24 -2.99 -4.17
CA ASN A 18 -2.13 -3.58 -4.90
C ASN A 18 -1.15 -4.22 -3.91
N LEU A 19 -1.30 -5.52 -3.65
CA LEU A 19 -0.53 -6.23 -2.63
C LEU A 19 0.66 -6.97 -3.26
N GLY A 20 1.81 -6.85 -2.59
CA GLY A 20 3.02 -7.63 -2.84
C GLY A 20 3.52 -8.25 -1.53
N HIS A 21 4.66 -8.92 -1.59
CA HIS A 21 5.34 -9.45 -0.40
C HIS A 21 6.84 -9.20 -0.48
N VAL A 22 7.47 -9.01 0.68
CA VAL A 22 8.92 -8.87 0.80
C VAL A 22 9.56 -10.22 0.54
N VAL A 23 10.52 -10.27 -0.38
CA VAL A 23 11.31 -11.46 -0.71
C VAL A 23 12.65 -11.43 0.02
N GLN A 24 13.26 -10.26 0.11
CA GLN A 24 14.56 -10.09 0.75
C GLN A 24 14.68 -8.70 1.38
N ILE A 25 15.50 -8.61 2.42
CA ILE A 25 15.92 -7.36 3.05
C ILE A 25 17.45 -7.40 3.11
N ILE A 26 18.11 -6.42 2.50
CA ILE A 26 19.56 -6.21 2.57
C ILE A 26 19.81 -4.78 3.04
N ASP A 27 20.33 -4.63 4.26
CA ASP A 27 20.49 -3.32 4.89
C ASP A 27 19.15 -2.51 4.81
N PRO A 28 19.06 -1.22 4.39
CA PRO A 28 17.78 -0.55 4.27
C PRO A 28 17.02 -0.86 2.96
N VAL A 29 17.55 -1.72 2.08
CA VAL A 29 16.95 -2.03 0.76
C VAL A 29 16.05 -3.27 0.88
N LEU A 30 14.85 -3.18 0.28
CA LEU A 30 13.86 -4.24 0.28
C LEU A 30 13.58 -4.71 -1.16
N ASP A 31 13.72 -6.02 -1.39
CA ASP A 31 13.22 -6.66 -2.61
C ASP A 31 11.77 -7.09 -2.39
N VAL A 32 10.87 -6.61 -3.24
CA VAL A 32 9.42 -6.83 -3.11
C VAL A 32 8.86 -7.42 -4.41
N ALA A 33 8.15 -8.54 -4.30
CA ALA A 33 7.48 -9.17 -5.43
C ALA A 33 5.99 -8.80 -5.49
N PHE A 34 5.53 -8.44 -6.68
CA PHE A 34 4.13 -8.20 -7.01
C PHE A 34 3.65 -9.18 -8.08
N PRO A 35 2.34 -9.49 -8.15
CA PRO A 35 1.78 -10.24 -9.26
C PRO A 35 2.07 -9.59 -10.62
N PRO A 36 2.07 -10.36 -11.72
CA PRO A 36 2.21 -9.81 -13.07
C PRO A 36 1.19 -8.71 -13.35
N GLY A 37 1.63 -7.60 -13.97
CA GLY A 37 0.78 -6.45 -14.29
C GLY A 37 0.38 -5.57 -13.09
N LYS A 38 0.89 -5.89 -11.89
CA LYS A 38 0.63 -5.14 -10.64
C LYS A 38 1.90 -4.48 -10.08
N MET A 39 2.97 -4.41 -10.88
CA MET A 39 4.22 -3.76 -10.47
C MET A 39 3.98 -2.24 -10.25
N PRO A 40 4.38 -1.68 -9.10
CA PRO A 40 4.27 -0.24 -8.84
C PRO A 40 5.22 0.57 -9.73
N ASN A 41 4.87 1.83 -10.02
CA ASN A 41 5.77 2.75 -10.71
C ASN A 41 6.98 3.11 -9.83
N ILE A 42 8.08 3.50 -10.46
CA ILE A 42 9.18 4.18 -9.77
C ILE A 42 8.69 5.43 -9.04
N TYR A 43 9.33 5.75 -7.91
CA TYR A 43 8.99 6.82 -6.97
C TYR A 43 7.63 6.67 -6.25
N ASN A 44 6.89 5.58 -6.48
CA ASN A 44 5.73 5.26 -5.65
C ASN A 44 6.19 4.88 -4.23
N ALA A 45 5.39 5.26 -3.24
CA ALA A 45 5.56 4.77 -1.88
C ALA A 45 4.91 3.39 -1.71
N LEU A 46 5.64 2.48 -1.08
CA LEU A 46 5.14 1.21 -0.56
C LEU A 46 4.99 1.34 0.95
N VAL A 47 3.87 0.85 1.49
CA VAL A 47 3.68 0.71 2.94
C VAL A 47 3.88 -0.77 3.28
N VAL A 48 5.00 -1.06 3.94
CA VAL A 48 5.28 -2.40 4.47
C VAL A 48 4.72 -2.48 5.87
N GLN A 49 3.77 -3.41 6.06
CA GLN A 49 3.07 -3.61 7.32
C GLN A 49 3.59 -4.86 8.03
N GLY A 50 3.84 -4.74 9.33
CA GLY A 50 4.32 -5.84 10.18
C GLY A 50 3.82 -5.72 11.61
N ARG A 51 4.28 -6.62 12.48
CA ARG A 51 4.09 -6.53 13.92
C ARG A 51 5.42 -6.74 14.63
N ASP A 52 5.62 -6.06 15.74
CA ASP A 52 6.79 -6.27 16.59
C ASP A 52 6.66 -7.55 17.46
N SER A 53 7.66 -7.80 18.31
CA SER A 53 7.69 -8.97 19.20
C SER A 53 6.57 -9.00 20.24
N VAL A 54 5.92 -7.86 20.53
CA VAL A 54 4.78 -7.76 21.46
C VAL A 54 3.44 -7.57 20.74
N GLY A 55 3.44 -7.70 19.41
CA GLY A 55 2.25 -7.66 18.55
C GLY A 55 1.78 -6.27 18.16
N GLN A 56 2.53 -5.20 18.47
CA GLN A 56 2.16 -3.84 18.05
C GLN A 56 2.36 -3.68 16.54
N PRO A 57 1.42 -3.03 15.84
CA PRO A 57 1.56 -2.76 14.41
C PRO A 57 2.76 -1.87 14.10
N ILE A 58 3.55 -2.25 13.09
CA ILE A 58 4.62 -1.43 12.51
C ILE A 58 4.25 -1.12 11.06
N ASN A 59 4.46 0.13 10.65
CA ASN A 59 4.38 0.55 9.26
C ASN A 59 5.70 1.20 8.87
N VAL A 60 6.31 0.72 7.80
CA VAL A 60 7.49 1.33 7.18
C VAL A 60 7.09 1.84 5.81
N ALA A 61 7.45 3.09 5.51
CA ALA A 61 7.30 3.66 4.17
C ALA A 61 8.60 3.44 3.40
N CYS A 62 8.51 2.79 2.25
CA CYS A 62 9.62 2.58 1.32
C CYS A 62 9.31 3.26 0.00
N GLU A 63 10.34 3.66 -0.74
CA GLU A 63 10.20 4.23 -2.08
C GLU A 63 10.66 3.18 -3.12
N VAL A 64 9.93 3.07 -4.23
CA VAL A 64 10.39 2.30 -5.39
C VAL A 64 11.44 3.11 -6.15
N GLN A 65 12.63 2.55 -6.38
CA GLN A 65 13.71 3.17 -7.18
C GLN A 65 13.92 2.46 -8.51
#